data_AF-L8H9Q6-F1
#
_entry.id   AF-L8H9Q6-F1
#
_cell.length_a   1.000
_cell.length_b   1.000
_cell.length_c   1.000
_cell.angle_alpha   90.00
_cell.angle_beta   90.00
_cell.angle_gamma   90.00
#
_symmetry.space_group_name_H-M   'P 1'
#
loop_
_entity.id
_entity.type
_entity.pdbx_description
1 polymer ?
#
loop_
_entity_poly.entity_id
_entity_poly.type
_entity_poly.pdbx_seq_one_letter_code
_entity_poly.pdbx_strand_id
1 'polypeptide(L)'
;MQEISLDDPAPPPPPPPPPPPPPEPPAPDSANANDAIPPPTATTHQQPPPPASAEADLERAMGGPSAPPAADADAKKFEEFDDFDQSADEAKKKRLGDEEQGEADEVERVPERWRLGQELGLTKIGALFWVMVLVIPNAFILLLLLIPLGEPDAVFDRHGAWPFIFFVNPLIMALVAYLQLTPYWGAHGDERPFTLFPEKLPIMAAVYVLELVVILALVLLFDFFSFIGLVSLGISFLVAFFGTWVWQRLKRNEALLVLYRKYMKIVTLLYIHLVILAIYVILFRELPANLQSVLTFALSIVVFINRKIMLSFTDPFPIELAMLISGFWINNVSDMFQTLAFPNVKDPITFLYIWLINFVGDVANLIFLTSIWFRFRVWIKAVQCFIVIVFIFIIVLQGKCRRMPKPDFEDTNPNERGHSNNRPGYRRRQARFYFWRITSKLVAIAFYFTVSLVLRYYDTNNQYFNFSNDPYTIITSSEGKHPNVLSGSDYANSIIYASCNFVVTLLAGLMGYALLRWHWREVFRQLAPIARTLAHNHTFIGFIAAIIAHNGLLAIVFLQYHQRIWWYDLSFI
;
A
#
# COMPACT_ATOMS: atom_id res chain seq x y z
N MET A 1 -41.39 -20.15 54.66
CA MET A 1 -40.46 -19.76 55.73
C MET A 1 -39.09 -19.62 55.09
N GLN A 2 -38.70 -18.39 54.77
CA GLN A 2 -37.39 -18.02 54.24
C GLN A 2 -36.68 -17.27 55.35
N GLU A 3 -35.53 -17.79 55.77
CA GLU A 3 -34.63 -17.13 56.73
C GLU A 3 -33.96 -15.94 56.03
N ILE A 4 -34.23 -14.75 56.56
CA ILE A 4 -33.58 -13.50 56.18
C ILE A 4 -32.30 -13.42 57.02
N SER A 5 -31.15 -13.60 56.39
CA SER A 5 -29.84 -13.35 56.98
C SER A 5 -29.63 -11.84 57.12
N LEU A 6 -29.83 -11.32 58.33
CA LEU A 6 -29.46 -9.98 58.76
C LEU A 6 -28.04 -10.05 59.29
N ASP A 7 -27.03 -9.73 58.47
CA ASP A 7 -25.70 -9.27 58.92
C ASP A 7 -24.85 -8.87 57.70
N ASP A 8 -25.19 -7.74 57.09
CA ASP A 8 -24.24 -7.02 56.22
C ASP A 8 -23.74 -5.77 56.97
N PRO A 9 -22.43 -5.66 57.25
CA PRO A 9 -21.88 -4.49 57.92
C PRO A 9 -21.98 -3.24 57.02
N ALA A 10 -22.40 -2.13 57.62
CA ALA A 10 -22.57 -0.86 56.93
C ALA A 10 -21.25 -0.42 56.24
N PRO A 11 -21.32 0.11 55.01
CA PRO A 11 -20.14 0.53 54.27
C PRO A 11 -19.43 1.69 55.00
N PRO A 12 -18.08 1.71 54.98
CA PRO A 12 -17.31 2.75 55.64
C PRO A 12 -17.56 4.12 54.98
N PRO A 13 -17.48 5.21 55.77
CA PRO A 13 -17.69 6.55 55.25
C PRO A 13 -16.61 6.94 54.22
N PRO A 14 -16.96 7.76 53.22
CA PRO A 14 -16.02 8.18 52.19
C PRO A 14 -14.86 9.00 52.77
N PRO A 15 -13.65 8.89 52.19
CA PRO A 15 -12.50 9.67 52.63
C PRO A 15 -12.71 11.17 52.36
N PRO A 16 -12.13 12.06 53.18
CA PRO A 16 -12.22 13.50 52.98
C PRO A 16 -11.51 13.94 51.69
N PRO A 17 -11.99 15.03 51.05
CA PRO A 17 -11.40 15.53 49.82
C PRO A 17 -9.97 16.04 50.04
N PRO A 18 -9.07 15.90 49.04
CA PRO A 18 -7.70 16.36 49.14
C PRO A 18 -7.63 17.90 49.20
N PRO A 19 -6.62 18.46 49.89
CA PRO A 19 -6.44 19.91 49.98
C PRO A 19 -6.10 20.52 48.62
N PRO A 20 -6.49 21.79 48.38
CA PRO A 20 -6.19 22.47 47.13
C PRO A 20 -4.68 22.70 46.93
N PRO A 21 -4.20 22.68 45.68
CA PRO A 21 -2.79 22.89 45.38
C PRO A 21 -2.35 24.32 45.72
N PRO A 22 -1.08 24.52 46.12
CA PRO A 22 -0.52 25.84 46.39
C PRO A 22 -0.43 26.69 45.11
N PRO A 23 -0.59 28.02 45.22
CA PRO A 23 -0.56 28.92 44.08
C PRO A 23 0.83 29.01 43.44
N GLU A 24 0.87 29.02 42.10
CA GLU A 24 2.09 29.16 41.31
C GLU A 24 2.77 30.53 41.52
N PRO A 25 4.11 30.58 41.54
CA PRO A 25 4.85 31.82 41.59
C PRO A 25 4.79 32.59 40.25
N PRO A 26 4.82 33.93 40.27
CA PRO A 26 4.70 34.75 39.07
C PRO A 26 5.95 34.65 38.17
N ALA A 27 5.71 34.68 36.86
CA ALA A 27 6.74 34.64 35.83
C ALA A 27 7.62 35.90 35.84
N PRO A 28 8.93 35.78 35.53
CA PRO A 28 9.84 36.91 35.50
C PRO A 28 9.73 37.72 34.19
N ASP A 29 9.71 39.04 34.36
CA ASP A 29 9.74 40.05 33.31
C ASP A 29 11.03 39.97 32.47
N SER A 30 10.89 39.82 31.15
CA SER A 30 12.00 39.98 30.20
C SER A 30 11.97 41.39 29.59
N ALA A 31 12.81 42.27 30.13
CA ALA A 31 13.07 43.60 29.58
C ALA A 31 14.19 43.59 28.53
N ASN A 32 13.92 44.31 27.45
CA ASN A 32 14.77 44.87 26.38
C ASN A 32 16.30 44.87 26.55
N ALA A 33 16.99 44.59 25.44
CA ALA A 33 18.15 45.39 25.01
C ALA A 33 18.32 45.33 23.47
N ASN A 34 18.24 46.51 22.86
CA ASN A 34 18.69 46.83 21.51
C ASN A 34 20.22 46.65 21.41
N ASP A 35 20.74 46.36 20.21
CA ASP A 35 21.70 47.26 19.56
C ASP A 35 21.96 46.90 18.09
N ALA A 36 22.08 47.96 17.30
CA ALA A 36 22.23 48.00 15.85
C ALA A 36 23.70 47.97 15.42
N ILE A 37 23.99 47.53 14.19
CA ILE A 37 25.18 47.88 13.38
C ILE A 37 24.86 47.63 11.88
N PRO A 38 25.40 48.41 10.92
CA PRO A 38 24.82 48.70 9.60
C PRO A 38 25.40 47.84 8.44
N PRO A 39 24.89 47.95 7.19
CA PRO A 39 25.29 47.08 6.07
C PRO A 39 26.45 47.67 5.25
N PRO A 40 27.25 46.84 4.55
CA PRO A 40 28.13 47.33 3.50
C PRO A 40 27.57 47.09 2.08
N THR A 41 27.94 48.06 1.26
CA THR A 41 27.55 48.35 -0.12
C THR A 41 28.22 47.45 -1.16
N ALA A 42 27.62 47.44 -2.35
CA ALA A 42 27.95 46.69 -3.56
C ALA A 42 29.39 46.78 -4.08
N THR A 43 29.80 45.76 -4.86
CA THR A 43 30.82 45.93 -5.92
C THR A 43 30.54 44.99 -7.10
N THR A 44 30.47 45.61 -8.26
CA THR A 44 30.28 45.04 -9.60
C THR A 44 31.64 44.59 -10.15
N HIS A 45 31.76 43.37 -10.69
CA HIS A 45 32.87 43.03 -11.59
C HIS A 45 32.37 42.16 -12.75
N GLN A 46 32.45 42.74 -13.95
CA GLN A 46 32.42 42.06 -15.24
C GLN A 46 33.74 41.33 -15.45
N GLN A 47 33.68 40.13 -16.07
CA GLN A 47 34.83 39.56 -16.76
C GLN A 47 34.38 38.86 -18.06
N PRO A 48 35.16 38.96 -19.16
CA PRO A 48 34.78 38.59 -20.53
C PRO A 48 35.16 37.13 -20.89
N PRO A 49 34.71 36.61 -22.05
CA PRO A 49 34.88 35.20 -22.42
C PRO A 49 36.26 34.90 -23.05
N PRO A 50 36.76 33.65 -22.94
CA PRO A 50 37.91 33.22 -23.73
C PRO A 50 37.52 32.63 -25.11
N PRO A 51 38.45 32.66 -26.09
CA PRO A 51 38.17 32.49 -27.50
C PRO A 51 38.29 31.04 -28.01
N ALA A 52 37.72 30.83 -29.19
CA ALA A 52 37.93 29.67 -30.05
C ALA A 52 39.13 29.89 -30.99
N SER A 53 40.03 28.90 -31.12
CA SER A 53 40.75 28.59 -32.37
C SER A 53 41.77 27.46 -32.20
N ALA A 54 41.82 26.58 -33.22
CA ALA A 54 43.01 25.93 -33.80
C ALA A 54 43.69 24.77 -33.05
N GLU A 55 43.16 23.55 -33.26
CA GLU A 55 43.96 22.32 -33.34
C GLU A 55 43.56 21.56 -34.62
N ALA A 56 44.08 22.04 -35.74
CA ALA A 56 44.29 21.28 -36.95
C ALA A 56 45.81 21.32 -37.21
N ASP A 57 46.36 20.26 -37.79
CA ASP A 57 47.77 20.11 -38.20
C ASP A 57 48.73 19.38 -37.25
N LEU A 58 48.38 18.15 -36.83
CA LEU A 58 49.39 17.19 -36.34
C LEU A 58 49.09 15.71 -36.67
N GLU A 59 48.53 15.41 -37.85
CA GLU A 59 48.30 14.02 -38.32
C GLU A 59 48.90 13.75 -39.72
N ARG A 60 50.03 14.37 -40.07
CA ARG A 60 50.62 14.23 -41.41
C ARG A 60 52.14 14.06 -41.44
N ALA A 61 52.64 13.01 -40.82
CA ALA A 61 53.96 12.41 -41.05
C ALA A 61 53.98 11.10 -40.23
N MET A 62 54.15 9.88 -40.72
CA MET A 62 54.89 9.37 -41.87
C MET A 62 54.31 8.01 -42.25
N GLY A 63 54.22 7.72 -43.55
CA GLY A 63 53.83 6.42 -44.08
C GLY A 63 55.03 5.54 -44.48
N GLY A 64 54.87 4.24 -44.22
CA GLY A 64 55.40 3.09 -45.01
C GLY A 64 56.83 2.61 -44.72
N PRO A 65 57.27 1.44 -45.23
CA PRO A 65 56.50 0.28 -45.77
C PRO A 65 57.03 -1.14 -45.37
N SER A 66 56.16 -2.13 -45.59
CA SER A 66 56.26 -3.60 -45.81
C SER A 66 57.59 -4.40 -45.80
N ALA A 67 57.56 -5.60 -45.16
CA ALA A 67 57.97 -6.92 -45.73
C ALA A 67 57.52 -8.13 -44.84
N PRO A 68 57.14 -9.32 -45.41
CA PRO A 68 56.67 -10.55 -44.71
C PRO A 68 57.66 -11.77 -44.89
N PRO A 69 57.30 -13.07 -44.67
CA PRO A 69 56.67 -13.78 -43.54
C PRO A 69 57.49 -15.05 -43.10
N ALA A 70 57.18 -15.66 -41.94
CA ALA A 70 57.35 -17.11 -41.71
C ALA A 70 56.69 -17.56 -40.39
N ALA A 71 56.10 -18.78 -40.43
CA ALA A 71 55.58 -19.58 -39.32
C ALA A 71 54.11 -19.34 -38.90
N ASP A 72 53.18 -19.82 -39.73
CA ASP A 72 51.80 -20.11 -39.31
C ASP A 72 51.40 -21.50 -39.86
N ALA A 73 51.47 -22.51 -38.99
CA ALA A 73 50.88 -23.82 -39.29
C ALA A 73 50.30 -24.52 -38.04
N ASP A 74 50.67 -24.11 -36.82
CA ASP A 74 50.20 -24.78 -35.59
C ASP A 74 49.17 -23.98 -34.76
N ALA A 75 48.87 -22.72 -35.10
CA ALA A 75 47.89 -21.90 -34.38
C ALA A 75 46.42 -22.17 -34.79
N LYS A 76 46.18 -22.73 -35.98
CA LYS A 76 44.82 -22.90 -36.53
C LYS A 76 43.98 -24.01 -35.90
N LYS A 77 44.53 -24.85 -35.01
CA LYS A 77 43.79 -25.95 -34.38
C LYS A 77 43.27 -25.65 -32.97
N PHE A 78 43.67 -24.53 -32.36
CA PHE A 78 43.18 -24.12 -31.05
C PHE A 78 42.15 -22.98 -31.11
N GLU A 79 42.12 -22.17 -32.18
CA GLU A 79 41.07 -21.14 -32.37
C GLU A 79 39.70 -21.75 -32.71
N GLU A 80 39.66 -22.92 -33.36
CA GLU A 80 38.40 -23.55 -33.80
C GLU A 80 37.56 -24.16 -32.64
N PHE A 81 38.16 -24.34 -31.45
CA PHE A 81 37.46 -24.85 -30.25
C PHE A 81 36.90 -23.73 -29.35
N ASP A 82 37.55 -22.55 -29.30
CA ASP A 82 37.05 -21.38 -28.57
C ASP A 82 35.92 -20.66 -29.35
N ASP A 83 35.93 -20.72 -30.68
CA ASP A 83 34.88 -20.15 -31.52
C ASP A 83 33.55 -20.91 -31.39
N PHE A 84 33.56 -22.20 -31.03
CA PHE A 84 32.34 -22.99 -30.87
C PHE A 84 31.60 -22.68 -29.56
N ASP A 85 32.33 -22.40 -28.47
CA ASP A 85 31.73 -22.00 -27.19
C ASP A 85 31.27 -20.54 -27.21
N GLN A 86 32.00 -19.64 -27.88
CA GLN A 86 31.54 -18.26 -28.08
C GLN A 86 30.29 -18.18 -28.96
N SER A 87 30.21 -19.01 -30.01
CA SER A 87 29.03 -19.14 -30.87
C SER A 87 27.78 -19.58 -30.10
N ALA A 88 27.92 -20.55 -29.19
CA ALA A 88 26.81 -21.04 -28.37
C ALA A 88 26.33 -20.00 -27.35
N ASP A 89 27.25 -19.26 -26.72
CA ASP A 89 26.92 -18.22 -25.75
C ASP A 89 26.35 -16.95 -26.41
N GLU A 90 26.81 -16.61 -27.62
CA GLU A 90 26.21 -15.54 -28.42
C GLU A 90 24.83 -15.92 -28.95
N ALA A 91 24.63 -17.16 -29.39
CA ALA A 91 23.31 -17.66 -29.78
C ALA A 91 22.33 -17.67 -28.60
N LYS A 92 22.80 -18.01 -27.40
CA LYS A 92 21.99 -17.98 -26.18
C LYS A 92 21.67 -16.55 -25.72
N LYS A 93 22.63 -15.62 -25.79
CA LYS A 93 22.39 -14.19 -25.53
C LYS A 93 21.46 -13.56 -26.56
N LYS A 94 21.59 -13.93 -27.83
CA LYS A 94 20.73 -13.46 -28.90
C LYS A 94 19.30 -13.98 -28.72
N ARG A 95 19.12 -15.26 -28.36
CA ARG A 95 17.80 -15.80 -28.00
C ARG A 95 17.19 -15.12 -26.77
N LEU A 96 17.97 -14.88 -25.71
CA LEU A 96 17.50 -14.15 -24.52
C LEU A 96 17.15 -12.68 -24.84
N GLY A 97 17.92 -12.03 -25.72
CA GLY A 97 17.64 -10.68 -26.20
C GLY A 97 16.39 -10.63 -27.06
N ASP A 98 16.24 -11.55 -28.02
CA ASP A 98 15.08 -11.65 -28.90
C ASP A 98 13.81 -12.06 -28.11
N GLU A 99 13.92 -12.88 -27.06
CA GLU A 99 12.82 -13.19 -26.12
C GLU A 99 12.45 -12.00 -25.24
N GLU A 100 13.41 -11.26 -24.67
CA GLU A 100 13.12 -10.03 -23.89
C GLU A 100 12.51 -8.94 -24.79
N GLN A 101 12.92 -8.87 -26.05
CA GLN A 101 12.44 -7.88 -27.01
C GLN A 101 11.08 -8.27 -27.60
N GLY A 102 10.81 -9.57 -27.79
CA GLY A 102 9.49 -10.09 -28.10
C GLY A 102 8.48 -9.94 -26.94
N GLU A 103 8.92 -10.15 -25.69
CA GLU A 103 8.11 -9.85 -24.50
C GLU A 103 7.83 -8.34 -24.38
N ALA A 104 8.81 -7.48 -24.67
CA ALA A 104 8.62 -6.03 -24.67
C ALA A 104 7.59 -5.60 -25.72
N ASP A 105 7.65 -6.15 -26.94
CA ASP A 105 6.75 -5.83 -28.05
C ASP A 105 5.32 -6.36 -27.83
N GLU A 106 5.15 -7.51 -27.16
CA GLU A 106 3.83 -8.05 -26.82
C GLU A 106 3.19 -7.29 -25.65
N VAL A 107 3.99 -6.86 -24.67
CA VAL A 107 3.58 -5.95 -23.58
C VAL A 107 3.26 -4.54 -24.11
N GLU A 108 3.95 -4.08 -25.16
CA GLU A 108 3.70 -2.79 -25.81
C GLU A 108 2.45 -2.80 -26.72
N ARG A 109 1.96 -3.96 -27.16
CA ARG A 109 0.66 -4.09 -27.85
C ARG A 109 -0.56 -4.00 -26.92
N VAL A 110 -0.38 -4.28 -25.63
CA VAL A 110 -1.47 -4.13 -24.63
C VAL A 110 -2.05 -2.70 -24.59
N PRO A 111 -1.26 -1.61 -24.55
CA PRO A 111 -1.80 -0.25 -24.53
C PRO A 111 -2.57 0.18 -25.80
N GLU A 112 -2.37 -0.44 -26.96
CA GLU A 112 -3.19 -0.17 -28.16
C GLU A 112 -4.65 -0.61 -27.99
N ARG A 113 -4.88 -1.75 -27.33
CA ARG A 113 -6.25 -2.23 -27.04
C ARG A 113 -6.97 -1.34 -26.04
N TRP A 114 -6.24 -0.80 -25.05
CA TRP A 114 -6.75 0.21 -24.12
C TRP A 114 -7.14 1.53 -24.79
N ARG A 115 -6.60 1.82 -25.99
CA ARG A 115 -6.97 2.99 -26.80
C ARG A 115 -8.30 2.80 -27.52
N LEU A 116 -8.59 1.60 -28.02
CA LEU A 116 -9.83 1.30 -28.76
C LEU A 116 -11.09 1.35 -27.88
N GLY A 117 -10.98 1.04 -26.59
CA GLY A 117 -12.09 1.21 -25.63
C GLY A 117 -12.50 2.66 -25.33
N GLN A 118 -11.75 3.67 -25.82
CA GLN A 118 -11.93 5.09 -25.49
C GLN A 118 -12.92 5.84 -26.41
N GLU A 119 -13.30 5.29 -27.56
CA GLU A 119 -14.12 6.02 -28.55
C GLU A 119 -15.64 6.01 -28.27
N LEU A 120 -16.10 5.25 -27.27
CA LEU A 120 -17.50 5.25 -26.83
C LEU A 120 -17.72 6.34 -25.76
N GLY A 121 -18.09 7.53 -26.24
CA GLY A 121 -18.18 8.76 -25.47
C GLY A 121 -19.15 8.72 -24.29
N LEU A 122 -18.74 9.31 -23.16
CA LEU A 122 -19.59 9.70 -22.03
C LEU A 122 -18.90 10.80 -21.19
N THR A 123 -19.14 12.06 -21.53
CA THR A 123 -18.48 13.25 -20.95
C THR A 123 -19.11 13.76 -19.64
N LYS A 124 -20.02 13.03 -19.00
CA LYS A 124 -20.72 13.45 -17.77
C LYS A 124 -20.41 12.62 -16.51
N ILE A 125 -19.47 11.68 -16.57
CA ILE A 125 -19.27 10.68 -15.51
C ILE A 125 -18.29 11.10 -14.40
N GLY A 126 -17.52 12.20 -14.54
CA GLY A 126 -16.43 12.51 -13.60
C GLY A 126 -16.80 12.66 -12.11
N ALA A 127 -17.98 13.18 -11.78
CA ALA A 127 -18.47 13.23 -10.39
C ALA A 127 -19.12 11.90 -9.95
N LEU A 128 -19.86 11.27 -10.86
CA LEU A 128 -20.45 9.94 -10.68
C LEU A 128 -19.36 8.88 -10.43
N PHE A 129 -18.15 9.07 -10.99
CA PHE A 129 -16.97 8.24 -10.78
C PHE A 129 -16.60 8.15 -9.31
N TRP A 130 -16.42 9.29 -8.63
CA TRP A 130 -16.05 9.30 -7.21
C TRP A 130 -17.18 8.75 -6.33
N VAL A 131 -18.44 9.03 -6.69
CA VAL A 131 -19.60 8.42 -6.03
C VAL A 131 -19.58 6.90 -6.19
N MET A 132 -19.35 6.35 -7.39
CA MET A 132 -19.32 4.91 -7.61
C MET A 132 -18.15 4.22 -6.89
N VAL A 133 -16.94 4.82 -6.96
CA VAL A 133 -15.74 4.27 -6.30
C VAL A 133 -15.86 4.26 -4.77
N LEU A 134 -16.54 5.25 -4.20
CA LEU A 134 -16.73 5.34 -2.75
C LEU A 134 -17.97 4.56 -2.30
N VAL A 135 -19.12 4.76 -2.94
CA VAL A 135 -20.41 4.25 -2.45
C VAL A 135 -20.55 2.76 -2.70
N ILE A 136 -20.15 2.23 -3.86
CA ILE A 136 -20.42 0.81 -4.19
C ILE A 136 -19.67 -0.14 -3.26
N PRO A 137 -18.33 0.00 -3.07
CA PRO A 137 -17.61 -0.86 -2.13
C PRO A 137 -18.13 -0.73 -0.70
N ASN A 138 -18.41 0.50 -0.25
CA ASN A 138 -18.93 0.75 1.10
C ASN A 138 -20.33 0.16 1.29
N ALA A 139 -21.25 0.34 0.35
CA ALA A 139 -22.62 -0.18 0.43
C ALA A 139 -22.62 -1.72 0.43
N PHE A 140 -21.76 -2.33 -0.38
CA PHE A 140 -21.59 -3.78 -0.37
C PHE A 140 -21.10 -4.28 0.99
N ILE A 141 -20.08 -3.62 1.54
CA ILE A 141 -19.53 -3.94 2.86
C ILE A 141 -20.57 -3.73 3.96
N LEU A 142 -21.33 -2.63 3.91
CA LEU A 142 -22.41 -2.38 4.84
C LEU A 142 -23.46 -3.47 4.80
N LEU A 143 -23.86 -3.93 3.61
CA LEU A 143 -24.82 -5.02 3.47
C LEU A 143 -24.35 -6.29 4.15
N LEU A 144 -23.04 -6.58 4.12
CA LEU A 144 -22.46 -7.70 4.87
C LEU A 144 -22.45 -7.46 6.38
N LEU A 145 -22.20 -6.23 6.84
CA LEU A 145 -22.26 -5.87 8.26
C LEU A 145 -23.67 -5.88 8.85
N LEU A 146 -24.71 -5.84 8.01
CA LEU A 146 -26.11 -5.99 8.42
C LEU A 146 -26.52 -7.46 8.60
N ILE A 147 -25.68 -8.42 8.20
CA ILE A 147 -25.96 -9.84 8.40
C ILE A 147 -25.69 -10.18 9.87
N PRO A 148 -26.66 -10.75 10.61
CA PRO A 148 -26.46 -11.16 11.99
C PRO A 148 -25.31 -12.15 12.09
N LEU A 149 -24.38 -11.89 12.99
CA LEU A 149 -23.24 -12.78 13.23
C LEU A 149 -23.68 -14.06 13.98
N GLY A 150 -24.71 -13.96 14.83
CA GLY A 150 -25.21 -15.07 15.66
C GLY A 150 -24.47 -15.20 17.00
N GLU A 151 -24.90 -16.11 17.87
CA GLU A 151 -24.21 -16.37 19.13
C GLU A 151 -23.08 -17.41 18.96
N PRO A 152 -21.84 -17.11 19.42
CA PRO A 152 -20.70 -18.01 19.27
C PRO A 152 -20.78 -19.27 20.12
N ASP A 153 -21.35 -19.17 21.31
CA ASP A 153 -21.37 -20.27 22.29
C ASP A 153 -22.40 -21.35 21.93
N ALA A 154 -23.29 -21.05 20.97
CA ALA A 154 -24.41 -21.89 20.59
C ALA A 154 -24.46 -22.06 19.06
N VAL A 155 -23.35 -22.47 18.44
CA VAL A 155 -23.15 -22.49 16.97
C VAL A 155 -24.35 -23.06 16.20
N PHE A 156 -24.90 -24.20 16.63
CA PHE A 156 -25.98 -24.91 15.93
C PHE A 156 -27.39 -24.57 16.41
N ASP A 157 -27.55 -23.64 17.35
CA ASP A 157 -28.87 -23.24 17.83
C ASP A 157 -29.60 -22.38 16.80
N ARG A 158 -30.90 -22.15 17.04
CA ARG A 158 -31.76 -21.34 16.16
C ARG A 158 -31.23 -19.91 15.96
N HIS A 159 -30.56 -19.35 16.96
CA HIS A 159 -29.89 -18.05 16.94
C HIS A 159 -28.36 -18.18 16.87
N GLY A 160 -27.89 -19.39 16.60
CA GLY A 160 -26.49 -19.74 16.53
C GLY A 160 -25.79 -19.15 15.31
N ALA A 161 -24.47 -19.20 15.37
CA ALA A 161 -23.55 -18.71 14.36
C ALA A 161 -23.56 -19.44 13.01
N TRP A 162 -24.16 -20.63 12.94
CA TRP A 162 -24.02 -21.53 11.78
C TRP A 162 -24.37 -20.87 10.42
N PRO A 163 -25.38 -19.98 10.27
CA PRO A 163 -25.66 -19.37 8.98
C PRO A 163 -24.51 -18.47 8.53
N PHE A 164 -23.94 -17.72 9.47
CA PHE A 164 -22.80 -16.87 9.20
C PHE A 164 -21.55 -17.69 8.88
N ILE A 165 -21.23 -18.67 9.72
CA ILE A 165 -20.01 -19.50 9.60
C ILE A 165 -20.00 -20.33 8.31
N PHE A 166 -21.12 -20.95 7.92
CA PHE A 166 -21.15 -21.90 6.80
C PHE A 166 -21.60 -21.31 5.47
N PHE A 167 -22.29 -20.17 5.45
CA PHE A 167 -22.76 -19.59 4.19
C PHE A 167 -22.15 -18.24 3.91
N VAL A 168 -22.20 -17.33 4.89
CA VAL A 168 -21.79 -15.94 4.70
C VAL A 168 -20.27 -15.83 4.65
N ASN A 169 -19.57 -16.46 5.59
CA ASN A 169 -18.11 -16.40 5.65
C ASN A 169 -17.44 -17.04 4.40
N PRO A 170 -17.80 -18.26 3.96
CA PRO A 170 -17.28 -18.82 2.71
C PRO A 170 -17.57 -17.95 1.48
N LEU A 171 -18.74 -17.30 1.43
CA LEU A 171 -19.08 -16.35 0.36
C LEU A 171 -18.19 -15.10 0.40
N ILE A 172 -17.99 -14.51 1.58
CA ILE A 172 -17.07 -13.38 1.79
C ILE A 172 -15.66 -13.77 1.36
N MET A 173 -15.19 -14.96 1.73
CA MET A 173 -13.85 -15.42 1.39
C MET A 173 -13.67 -15.74 -0.09
N ALA A 174 -14.68 -16.30 -0.76
CA ALA A 174 -14.68 -16.44 -2.22
C ALA A 174 -14.64 -15.08 -2.91
N LEU A 175 -15.29 -14.06 -2.34
CA LEU A 175 -15.23 -12.70 -2.85
C LEU A 175 -13.87 -12.03 -2.58
N VAL A 176 -13.28 -12.21 -1.40
CA VAL A 176 -11.92 -11.73 -1.09
C VAL A 176 -10.94 -12.31 -2.12
N ALA A 177 -11.00 -13.61 -2.39
CA ALA A 177 -10.22 -14.27 -3.43
C ALA A 177 -10.43 -13.63 -4.82
N TYR A 178 -11.68 -13.39 -5.20
CA TYR A 178 -12.02 -12.75 -6.47
C TYR A 178 -11.42 -11.34 -6.60
N LEU A 179 -11.61 -10.50 -5.58
CA LEU A 179 -11.14 -9.12 -5.57
C LEU A 179 -9.61 -9.06 -5.54
N GLN A 180 -8.96 -9.96 -4.79
CA GLN A 180 -7.51 -10.09 -4.76
C GLN A 180 -6.96 -10.44 -6.15
N LEU A 181 -7.56 -11.39 -6.86
CA LEU A 181 -7.10 -11.79 -8.20
C LEU A 181 -7.43 -10.76 -9.29
N THR A 182 -8.38 -9.85 -9.06
CA THR A 182 -8.83 -8.90 -10.08
C THR A 182 -7.69 -8.03 -10.65
N PRO A 183 -6.78 -7.44 -9.85
CA PRO A 183 -5.59 -6.77 -10.36
C PRO A 183 -4.62 -7.67 -11.14
N TYR A 184 -4.50 -8.95 -10.80
CA TYR A 184 -3.69 -9.89 -11.58
C TYR A 184 -4.23 -10.05 -13.00
N TRP A 185 -5.54 -10.26 -13.13
CA TRP A 185 -6.21 -10.34 -14.42
C TRP A 185 -6.10 -9.02 -15.21
N GLY A 186 -6.15 -7.88 -14.52
CA GLY A 186 -5.87 -6.59 -15.15
C GLY A 186 -4.45 -6.49 -15.72
N ALA A 187 -3.46 -7.07 -15.06
CA ALA A 187 -2.07 -7.10 -15.55
C ALA A 187 -1.92 -7.99 -16.78
N HIS A 188 -2.78 -9.00 -16.93
CA HIS A 188 -2.87 -9.92 -18.06
C HIS A 188 -3.57 -9.28 -19.30
N GLY A 189 -4.00 -8.03 -19.20
CA GLY A 189 -4.72 -7.34 -20.29
C GLY A 189 -6.21 -7.67 -20.32
N ASP A 190 -6.76 -8.25 -19.26
CA ASP A 190 -8.19 -8.50 -19.12
C ASP A 190 -8.91 -7.16 -18.87
N GLU A 191 -9.69 -6.70 -19.86
CA GLU A 191 -10.15 -5.30 -19.95
C GLU A 191 -11.36 -4.99 -19.06
N ARG A 192 -11.88 -5.92 -18.24
CA ARG A 192 -13.13 -5.66 -17.50
C ARG A 192 -13.07 -6.15 -16.05
N PRO A 193 -12.98 -5.25 -15.06
CA PRO A 193 -13.18 -5.60 -13.65
C PRO A 193 -14.63 -6.08 -13.43
N PHE A 194 -14.85 -6.94 -12.43
CA PHE A 194 -16.17 -7.46 -12.05
C PHE A 194 -16.86 -8.40 -13.05
N THR A 195 -16.16 -8.83 -14.09
CA THR A 195 -16.64 -9.91 -14.97
C THR A 195 -16.48 -11.26 -14.30
N LEU A 196 -17.59 -11.98 -14.17
CA LEU A 196 -17.61 -13.40 -13.85
C LEU A 196 -17.24 -14.17 -15.13
N PHE A 197 -15.94 -14.27 -15.40
CA PHE A 197 -15.49 -15.13 -16.48
C PHE A 197 -15.64 -16.60 -16.08
N PRO A 198 -15.90 -17.49 -17.05
CA PRO A 198 -15.83 -18.94 -16.85
C PRO A 198 -14.50 -19.40 -16.24
N GLU A 199 -13.45 -18.60 -16.36
CA GLU A 199 -12.12 -18.86 -15.80
C GLU A 199 -12.02 -18.57 -14.30
N LYS A 200 -12.79 -17.61 -13.80
CA LYS A 200 -12.76 -17.15 -12.41
C LYS A 200 -13.73 -17.94 -11.53
N LEU A 201 -14.85 -18.36 -12.12
CA LEU A 201 -15.92 -19.07 -11.41
C LEU A 201 -15.46 -20.40 -10.76
N PRO A 202 -14.67 -21.27 -11.42
CA PRO A 202 -14.20 -22.51 -10.81
C PRO A 202 -13.30 -22.26 -9.59
N ILE A 203 -12.47 -21.22 -9.64
CA ILE A 203 -11.59 -20.84 -8.53
C ILE A 203 -12.43 -20.35 -7.35
N MET A 204 -13.42 -19.48 -7.60
CA MET A 204 -14.33 -19.00 -6.55
C MET A 204 -15.17 -20.13 -5.95
N ALA A 205 -15.69 -21.03 -6.78
CA ALA A 205 -16.44 -22.20 -6.33
C ALA A 205 -15.54 -23.13 -5.50
N ALA A 206 -14.29 -23.34 -5.91
CA ALA A 206 -13.33 -24.13 -5.14
C ALA A 206 -13.02 -23.50 -3.78
N VAL A 207 -12.85 -22.16 -3.70
CA VAL A 207 -12.69 -21.46 -2.42
C VAL A 207 -13.91 -21.70 -1.53
N TYR A 208 -15.12 -21.46 -2.05
CA TYR A 208 -16.35 -21.63 -1.28
C TYR A 208 -16.54 -23.06 -0.75
N VAL A 209 -16.36 -24.06 -1.62
CA VAL A 209 -16.53 -25.47 -1.25
C VAL A 209 -15.46 -25.91 -0.26
N LEU A 210 -14.20 -25.55 -0.48
CA LEU A 210 -13.13 -25.95 0.43
C LEU A 210 -13.25 -25.27 1.79
N GLU A 211 -13.63 -23.99 1.82
CA GLU A 211 -13.97 -23.28 3.05
C GLU A 211 -15.06 -24.00 3.82
N LEU A 212 -16.19 -24.29 3.17
CA LEU A 212 -17.31 -24.98 3.81
C LEU A 212 -16.88 -26.33 4.39
N VAL A 213 -16.16 -27.15 3.61
CA VAL A 213 -15.73 -28.49 4.02
C VAL A 213 -14.74 -28.43 5.19
N VAL A 214 -13.73 -27.55 5.10
CA VAL A 214 -12.69 -27.46 6.12
C VAL A 214 -13.23 -26.84 7.40
N ILE A 215 -13.99 -25.75 7.31
CA ILE A 215 -14.62 -25.11 8.48
C ILE A 215 -15.58 -26.08 9.14
N LEU A 216 -16.44 -26.78 8.38
CA LEU A 216 -17.34 -27.79 8.94
C LEU A 216 -16.59 -28.91 9.66
N ALA A 217 -15.54 -29.46 9.03
CA ALA A 217 -14.73 -30.49 9.66
C ALA A 217 -14.07 -29.99 10.96
N LEU A 218 -13.55 -28.76 10.97
CA LEU A 218 -12.92 -28.19 12.15
C LEU A 218 -13.92 -27.94 13.28
N VAL A 219 -15.09 -27.38 12.97
CA VAL A 219 -16.16 -27.16 13.96
C VAL A 219 -16.67 -28.49 14.52
N LEU A 220 -16.78 -29.55 13.71
CA LEU A 220 -17.20 -30.86 14.20
C LEU A 220 -16.14 -31.58 15.05
N LEU A 221 -14.85 -31.28 14.85
CA LEU A 221 -13.74 -31.94 15.54
C LEU A 221 -13.29 -31.21 16.81
N PHE A 222 -13.32 -29.88 16.79
CA PHE A 222 -12.73 -29.03 17.83
C PHE A 222 -13.74 -28.05 18.44
N ASP A 223 -15.02 -28.21 18.12
CA ASP A 223 -16.05 -27.19 18.36
C ASP A 223 -15.62 -25.82 17.80
N PHE A 224 -16.28 -24.76 18.25
CA PHE A 224 -15.89 -23.41 17.87
C PHE A 224 -14.52 -23.06 18.45
N PHE A 225 -13.57 -22.64 17.61
CA PHE A 225 -12.22 -22.30 18.05
C PHE A 225 -11.72 -20.97 17.49
N SER A 226 -10.81 -20.38 18.26
CA SER A 226 -10.36 -18.99 18.18
C SER A 226 -9.56 -18.58 16.94
N PHE A 227 -9.26 -19.47 16.00
CA PHE A 227 -8.47 -19.19 14.79
C PHE A 227 -9.24 -19.40 13.49
N ILE A 228 -10.55 -19.64 13.57
CA ILE A 228 -11.37 -20.13 12.46
C ILE A 228 -11.33 -19.22 11.21
N GLY A 229 -11.38 -17.90 11.36
CA GLY A 229 -11.33 -17.04 10.17
C GLY A 229 -9.90 -16.79 9.65
N LEU A 230 -8.82 -17.10 10.39
CA LEU A 230 -7.44 -16.97 9.92
C LEU A 230 -7.15 -18.18 9.05
N VAL A 231 -7.66 -19.33 9.49
CA VAL A 231 -7.76 -20.54 8.66
C VAL A 231 -8.57 -20.23 7.40
N SER A 232 -9.73 -19.59 7.53
CA SER A 232 -10.56 -19.17 6.40
C SER A 232 -9.81 -18.26 5.42
N LEU A 233 -9.24 -17.17 5.91
CA LEU A 233 -8.40 -16.28 5.11
C LEU A 233 -7.23 -17.03 4.43
N GLY A 234 -6.58 -17.94 5.15
CA GLY A 234 -5.55 -18.83 4.63
C GLY A 234 -6.04 -19.72 3.49
N ILE A 235 -7.21 -20.36 3.64
CA ILE A 235 -7.85 -21.19 2.61
C ILE A 235 -8.15 -20.34 1.38
N SER A 236 -8.80 -19.18 1.56
CA SER A 236 -9.11 -18.23 0.49
C SER A 236 -7.89 -17.90 -0.36
N PHE A 237 -6.80 -17.45 0.27
CA PHE A 237 -5.57 -17.11 -0.44
C PHE A 237 -4.91 -18.33 -1.09
N LEU A 238 -4.75 -19.44 -0.36
CA LEU A 238 -4.08 -20.64 -0.87
C LEU A 238 -4.81 -21.21 -2.09
N VAL A 239 -6.13 -21.35 -2.03
CA VAL A 239 -6.94 -21.89 -3.12
C VAL A 239 -6.97 -20.92 -4.30
N ALA A 240 -7.10 -19.61 -4.05
CA ALA A 240 -7.09 -18.61 -5.11
C ALA A 240 -5.80 -18.65 -5.93
N PHE A 241 -4.63 -18.70 -5.26
CA PHE A 241 -3.34 -18.73 -5.95
C PHE A 241 -3.05 -20.09 -6.55
N PHE A 242 -3.27 -21.18 -5.83
CA PHE A 242 -3.05 -22.50 -6.38
C PHE A 242 -3.96 -22.76 -7.59
N GLY A 243 -5.24 -22.40 -7.50
CA GLY A 243 -6.19 -22.48 -8.60
C GLY A 243 -5.76 -21.65 -9.80
N THR A 244 -5.30 -20.41 -9.58
CA THR A 244 -4.75 -19.56 -10.64
C THR A 244 -3.50 -20.18 -11.28
N TRP A 245 -2.59 -20.74 -10.47
CA TRP A 245 -1.39 -21.41 -10.97
C TRP A 245 -1.71 -22.63 -11.83
N VAL A 246 -2.61 -23.50 -11.35
CA VAL A 246 -3.09 -24.66 -12.11
C VAL A 246 -3.73 -24.21 -13.41
N TRP A 247 -4.58 -23.19 -13.38
CA TRP A 247 -5.22 -22.65 -14.57
C TRP A 247 -4.22 -22.17 -15.61
N GLN A 248 -3.20 -21.40 -15.19
CA GLN A 248 -2.16 -20.91 -16.08
C GLN A 248 -1.29 -22.04 -16.66
N ARG A 249 -1.01 -23.07 -15.86
CA ARG A 249 -0.31 -24.29 -16.33
C ARG A 249 -1.11 -25.03 -17.38
N LEU A 250 -2.42 -25.18 -17.20
CA LEU A 250 -3.30 -25.86 -18.14
C LEU A 250 -3.35 -25.14 -19.50
N LYS A 251 -3.28 -23.80 -19.50
CA LYS A 251 -3.21 -22.99 -20.72
C LYS A 251 -1.86 -23.01 -21.45
N ARG A 252 -0.81 -23.57 -20.83
CA ARG A 252 0.55 -23.71 -21.41
C ARG A 252 1.15 -22.40 -21.97
N ASN A 253 0.86 -21.26 -21.35
CA ASN A 253 1.42 -19.98 -21.76
C ASN A 253 2.51 -19.53 -20.78
N GLU A 254 3.76 -19.53 -21.25
CA GLU A 254 4.94 -19.27 -20.41
C GLU A 254 5.03 -17.80 -19.97
N ALA A 255 4.69 -16.85 -20.82
CA ALA A 255 4.67 -15.42 -20.49
C ALA A 255 3.71 -15.13 -19.31
N LEU A 256 2.54 -15.78 -19.31
CA LEU A 256 1.56 -15.65 -18.23
C LEU A 256 2.03 -16.26 -16.91
N LEU A 257 2.82 -17.33 -16.97
CA LEU A 257 3.45 -17.93 -15.81
C LEU A 257 4.54 -17.02 -15.23
N VAL A 258 5.31 -16.32 -16.08
CA VAL A 258 6.29 -15.32 -15.62
C VAL A 258 5.58 -14.16 -14.92
N LEU A 259 4.52 -13.63 -15.53
CA LEU A 259 3.69 -12.57 -14.95
C LEU A 259 3.08 -13.01 -13.61
N TYR A 260 2.56 -14.24 -13.54
CA TYR A 260 2.04 -14.84 -12.31
C TYR A 260 3.09 -14.92 -11.21
N ARG A 261 4.32 -15.39 -11.51
CA ARG A 261 5.40 -15.44 -10.51
C ARG A 261 5.76 -14.06 -9.97
N LYS A 262 5.71 -13.02 -10.81
CA LYS A 262 5.93 -11.63 -10.38
C LYS A 262 4.77 -11.15 -9.51
N TYR A 263 3.54 -11.47 -9.89
CA TYR A 263 2.35 -11.19 -9.09
C TYR A 263 2.39 -11.87 -7.72
N MET A 264 2.82 -13.13 -7.63
CA MET A 264 2.97 -13.83 -6.36
C MET A 264 3.91 -13.10 -5.39
N LYS A 265 5.00 -12.49 -5.88
CA LYS A 265 5.88 -11.67 -5.03
C LYS A 265 5.17 -10.44 -4.45
N ILE A 266 4.30 -9.81 -5.24
CA ILE A 266 3.48 -8.66 -4.81
C ILE A 266 2.51 -9.10 -3.70
N VAL A 267 1.82 -10.22 -3.90
CA VAL A 267 0.90 -10.76 -2.91
C VAL A 267 1.62 -11.17 -1.64
N THR A 268 2.74 -11.88 -1.73
CA THR A 268 3.52 -12.27 -0.55
C THR A 268 3.94 -11.04 0.25
N LEU A 269 4.38 -9.97 -0.43
CA LEU A 269 4.69 -8.70 0.23
C LEU A 269 3.45 -8.05 0.88
N LEU A 270 2.29 -8.11 0.22
CA LEU A 270 1.02 -7.63 0.78
C LEU A 270 0.63 -8.43 2.03
N TYR A 271 0.80 -9.75 2.03
CA TYR A 271 0.51 -10.60 3.17
C TYR A 271 1.45 -10.33 4.35
N ILE A 272 2.76 -10.20 4.09
CA ILE A 272 3.73 -9.75 5.11
C ILE A 272 3.28 -8.39 5.68
N HIS A 273 2.84 -7.48 4.82
CA HIS A 273 2.34 -6.18 5.27
C HIS A 273 1.06 -6.31 6.11
N LEU A 274 0.12 -7.18 5.77
CA LEU A 274 -1.07 -7.47 6.57
C LEU A 274 -0.71 -8.01 7.96
N VAL A 275 0.28 -8.92 8.06
CA VAL A 275 0.79 -9.40 9.36
C VAL A 275 1.39 -8.26 10.18
N ILE A 276 2.15 -7.35 9.54
CA ILE A 276 2.70 -6.18 10.22
C ILE A 276 1.57 -5.24 10.69
N LEU A 277 0.57 -4.99 9.85
CA LEU A 277 -0.62 -4.21 10.22
C LEU A 277 -1.37 -4.87 11.37
N ALA A 278 -1.38 -6.20 11.41
CA ALA A 278 -2.00 -6.92 12.50
C ALA A 278 -1.30 -6.71 13.83
N ILE A 279 0.01 -6.92 13.84
CA ILE A 279 0.87 -6.63 14.99
C ILE A 279 0.73 -5.16 15.40
N TYR A 280 0.68 -4.25 14.43
CA TYR A 280 0.48 -2.81 14.67
C TYR A 280 -0.80 -2.56 15.46
N VAL A 281 -1.96 -3.08 15.04
CA VAL A 281 -3.23 -2.84 15.76
C VAL A 281 -3.20 -3.47 17.16
N ILE A 282 -2.62 -4.67 17.33
CA ILE A 282 -2.46 -5.30 18.65
C ILE A 282 -1.65 -4.38 19.56
N LEU A 283 -0.45 -4.01 19.13
CA LEU A 283 0.44 -3.14 19.89
C LEU A 283 -0.19 -1.77 20.15
N PHE A 284 -0.90 -1.20 19.18
CA PHE A 284 -1.52 0.11 19.30
C PHE A 284 -2.55 0.14 20.43
N ARG A 285 -3.30 -0.95 20.64
CA ARG A 285 -4.25 -1.07 21.75
C ARG A 285 -3.57 -1.23 23.11
N GLU A 286 -2.56 -2.08 23.18
CA GLU A 286 -1.93 -2.43 24.47
C GLU A 286 -0.97 -1.34 24.96
N LEU A 287 -0.27 -0.66 24.05
CA LEU A 287 0.76 0.33 24.41
C LEU A 287 0.19 1.62 25.03
N PRO A 288 0.96 2.31 25.89
CA PRO A 288 0.61 3.62 26.41
C PRO A 288 0.60 4.69 25.30
N ALA A 289 -0.13 5.79 25.54
CA ALA A 289 -0.40 6.84 24.56
C ALA A 289 0.87 7.41 23.89
N ASN A 290 1.93 7.62 24.66
CA ASN A 290 3.22 8.13 24.17
C ASN A 290 3.89 7.20 23.14
N LEU A 291 3.70 5.88 23.26
CA LEU A 291 4.26 4.90 22.33
C LEU A 291 3.38 4.66 21.10
N GLN A 292 2.08 4.98 21.14
CA GLN A 292 1.18 4.91 19.99
C GLN A 292 1.64 5.81 18.83
N SER A 293 2.13 7.01 19.15
CA SER A 293 2.71 7.95 18.16
C SER A 293 3.97 7.39 17.50
N VAL A 294 4.88 6.82 18.29
CA VAL A 294 6.13 6.19 17.80
C VAL A 294 5.80 5.01 16.89
N LEU A 295 4.84 4.19 17.29
CA LEU A 295 4.38 3.04 16.51
C LEU A 295 3.79 3.46 15.16
N THR A 296 2.99 4.54 15.12
CA THR A 296 2.43 5.11 13.88
C THR A 296 3.53 5.66 12.96
N PHE A 297 4.55 6.30 13.54
CA PHE A 297 5.71 6.76 12.77
C PHE A 297 6.49 5.57 12.17
N ALA A 298 6.74 4.52 12.95
CA ALA A 298 7.39 3.30 12.49
C ALA A 298 6.60 2.64 11.36
N LEU A 299 5.27 2.52 11.50
CA LEU A 299 4.40 2.00 10.45
C LEU A 299 4.52 2.84 9.16
N SER A 300 4.56 4.17 9.26
CA SER A 300 4.73 5.05 8.09
C SER A 300 6.04 4.78 7.33
N ILE A 301 7.13 4.45 8.04
CA ILE A 301 8.40 4.06 7.42
C ILE A 301 8.26 2.71 6.72
N VAL A 302 7.64 1.72 7.37
CA VAL A 302 7.42 0.40 6.79
C VAL A 302 6.58 0.48 5.51
N VAL A 303 5.48 1.24 5.53
CA VAL A 303 4.64 1.48 4.35
C VAL A 303 5.45 2.13 3.24
N PHE A 304 6.30 3.11 3.56
CA PHE A 304 7.17 3.76 2.59
C PHE A 304 8.15 2.75 1.93
N ILE A 305 8.78 1.87 2.71
CA ILE A 305 9.70 0.84 2.23
C ILE A 305 8.94 -0.17 1.36
N ASN A 306 7.82 -0.72 1.85
CA ASN A 306 7.05 -1.71 1.12
C ASN A 306 6.53 -1.16 -0.21
N ARG A 307 6.12 0.11 -0.27
CA ARG A 307 5.76 0.78 -1.52
C ARG A 307 6.91 0.77 -2.53
N LYS A 308 8.15 0.99 -2.08
CA LYS A 308 9.33 0.97 -2.98
C LYS A 308 9.63 -0.43 -3.50
N ILE A 309 9.52 -1.45 -2.65
CA ILE A 309 9.71 -2.86 -3.03
C ILE A 309 8.59 -3.31 -3.98
N MET A 310 7.34 -2.97 -3.66
CA MET A 310 6.19 -3.32 -4.49
C MET A 310 6.31 -2.71 -5.89
N LEU A 311 6.79 -1.47 -5.98
CA LEU A 311 7.01 -0.81 -7.25
C LEU A 311 8.00 -1.58 -8.14
N SER A 312 9.12 -2.09 -7.61
CA SER A 312 10.06 -2.88 -8.42
C SER A 312 9.52 -4.26 -8.83
N PHE A 313 8.55 -4.80 -8.09
CA PHE A 313 7.88 -6.04 -8.50
C PHE A 313 6.81 -5.81 -9.58
N THR A 314 6.26 -4.59 -9.66
CA THR A 314 5.26 -4.20 -10.67
C THR A 314 5.86 -3.68 -11.99
N ASP A 315 7.18 -3.70 -12.15
CA ASP A 315 7.85 -3.31 -13.40
C ASP A 315 7.38 -4.04 -14.69
N PRO A 316 6.93 -5.30 -14.68
CA PRO A 316 6.38 -5.92 -15.89
C PRO A 316 4.92 -5.55 -16.17
N PHE A 317 4.22 -4.87 -15.25
CA PHE A 317 2.78 -4.61 -15.39
C PHE A 317 2.52 -3.32 -16.18
N PRO A 318 1.33 -3.13 -16.77
CA PRO A 318 0.93 -1.84 -17.34
C PRO A 318 1.14 -0.70 -16.35
N ILE A 319 1.68 0.44 -16.81
CA ILE A 319 2.13 1.53 -15.91
C ILE A 319 1.04 2.00 -14.95
N GLU A 320 -0.20 2.11 -15.41
CA GLU A 320 -1.31 2.61 -14.59
C GLU A 320 -1.69 1.61 -13.48
N LEU A 321 -1.65 0.32 -13.79
CA LEU A 321 -1.89 -0.73 -12.81
C LEU A 321 -0.71 -0.89 -11.85
N ALA A 322 0.53 -0.75 -12.32
CA ALA A 322 1.72 -0.73 -11.48
C ALA A 322 1.65 0.42 -10.47
N MET A 323 1.25 1.62 -10.91
CA MET A 323 1.07 2.79 -10.05
C MET A 323 -0.11 2.62 -9.09
N LEU A 324 -1.18 1.95 -9.50
CA LEU A 324 -2.32 1.65 -8.64
C LEU A 324 -1.95 0.64 -7.54
N ILE A 325 -1.30 -0.47 -7.88
CA ILE A 325 -0.90 -1.50 -6.93
C ILE A 325 0.15 -0.94 -5.96
N SER A 326 1.25 -0.39 -6.48
CA SER A 326 2.34 0.11 -5.63
C SER A 326 1.98 1.41 -4.90
N GLY A 327 1.16 2.28 -5.50
CA GLY A 327 0.87 3.60 -4.98
C GLY A 327 -0.42 3.71 -4.17
N PHE A 328 -1.49 3.02 -4.57
CA PHE A 328 -2.79 3.11 -3.91
C PHE A 328 -3.07 1.92 -3.01
N TRP A 329 -2.92 0.68 -3.49
CA TRP A 329 -3.31 -0.51 -2.72
C TRP A 329 -2.64 -0.57 -1.35
N ILE A 330 -1.32 -0.43 -1.31
CA ILE A 330 -0.58 -0.53 -0.05
C ILE A 330 -0.84 0.63 0.92
N ASN A 331 -1.03 1.84 0.40
CA ASN A 331 -1.40 2.97 1.26
C ASN A 331 -2.82 2.77 1.78
N ASN A 332 -3.74 2.29 0.93
CA ASN A 332 -5.14 2.15 1.29
C ASN A 332 -5.36 1.07 2.34
N VAL A 333 -4.68 -0.07 2.26
CA VAL A 333 -4.76 -1.07 3.32
C VAL A 333 -4.22 -0.52 4.65
N SER A 334 -3.10 0.21 4.63
CA SER A 334 -2.56 0.83 5.85
C SER A 334 -3.49 1.90 6.41
N ASP A 335 -4.02 2.79 5.56
CA ASP A 335 -4.92 3.87 5.97
C ASP A 335 -6.23 3.32 6.54
N MET A 336 -6.80 2.26 5.93
CA MET A 336 -7.98 1.56 6.46
C MET A 336 -7.74 1.03 7.87
N PHE A 337 -6.62 0.35 8.10
CA PHE A 337 -6.29 -0.20 9.42
C PHE A 337 -6.00 0.90 10.45
N GLN A 338 -5.30 1.97 10.08
CA GLN A 338 -5.07 3.11 10.96
C GLN A 338 -6.36 3.82 11.35
N THR A 339 -7.27 4.05 10.40
CA THR A 339 -8.56 4.70 10.68
C THR A 339 -9.45 3.86 11.59
N LEU A 340 -9.47 2.54 11.41
CA LEU A 340 -10.16 1.63 12.32
C LEU A 340 -9.51 1.53 13.71
N ALA A 341 -8.25 1.96 13.86
CA ALA A 341 -7.55 1.99 15.15
C ALA A 341 -7.78 3.29 15.94
N PHE A 342 -8.37 4.35 15.34
CA PHE A 342 -8.70 5.61 16.02
C PHE A 342 -9.47 5.44 17.35
N PRO A 343 -10.42 4.51 17.48
CA PRO A 343 -11.15 4.31 18.73
C PRO A 343 -10.27 3.81 19.88
N ASN A 344 -9.08 3.25 19.60
CA ASN A 344 -8.14 2.74 20.59
C ASN A 344 -7.13 3.81 21.08
N VAL A 345 -7.28 5.06 20.66
CA VAL A 345 -6.42 6.16 21.10
C VAL A 345 -6.72 6.49 22.55
N LYS A 346 -5.70 6.40 23.41
CA LYS A 346 -5.85 6.57 24.87
C LYS A 346 -5.83 8.03 25.33
N ASP A 347 -5.18 8.90 24.57
CA ASP A 347 -5.01 10.32 24.91
C ASP A 347 -5.33 11.18 23.67
N PRO A 348 -6.19 12.20 23.79
CA PRO A 348 -6.46 13.14 22.71
C PRO A 348 -5.22 13.74 22.05
N ILE A 349 -4.11 13.94 22.78
CA ILE A 349 -2.87 14.48 22.20
C ILE A 349 -2.24 13.55 21.16
N THR A 350 -2.46 12.23 21.29
CA THR A 350 -1.97 11.23 20.32
C THR A 350 -2.59 11.45 18.94
N PHE A 351 -3.84 11.90 18.86
CA PHE A 351 -4.47 12.27 17.59
C PHE A 351 -3.69 13.38 16.86
N LEU A 352 -3.20 14.38 17.60
CA LEU A 352 -2.38 15.46 17.04
C LEU A 352 -1.06 14.92 16.47
N TYR A 353 -0.40 14.00 17.18
CA TYR A 353 0.83 13.38 16.70
C TYR A 353 0.60 12.51 15.45
N ILE A 354 -0.45 11.68 15.45
CA ILE A 354 -0.82 10.87 14.29
C ILE A 354 -1.13 11.77 13.08
N TRP A 355 -1.87 12.86 13.32
CA TRP A 355 -2.14 13.86 12.29
C TRP A 355 -0.85 14.49 11.77
N LEU A 356 0.07 14.91 12.65
CA LEU A 356 1.33 15.54 12.27
C LEU A 356 2.21 14.58 11.45
N ILE A 357 2.31 13.31 11.85
CA ILE A 357 3.05 12.27 11.09
C ILE A 357 2.45 12.12 9.70
N ASN A 358 1.13 12.05 9.61
CA ASN A 358 0.40 11.89 8.35
C ASN A 358 0.57 13.10 7.43
N PHE A 359 0.50 14.32 7.99
CA PHE A 359 0.71 15.59 7.31
C PHE A 359 2.16 15.72 6.82
N VAL A 360 3.15 15.47 7.66
CA VAL A 360 4.57 15.50 7.30
C VAL A 360 4.85 14.52 6.16
N GLY A 361 4.25 13.33 6.18
CA GLY A 361 4.39 12.40 5.08
C GLY A 361 3.71 12.85 3.78
N ASP A 362 2.62 13.63 3.83
CA ASP A 362 2.02 14.25 2.64
C ASP A 362 2.95 15.32 2.06
N VAL A 363 3.46 16.20 2.94
CA VAL A 363 4.44 17.23 2.60
C VAL A 363 5.71 16.62 2.02
N ALA A 364 6.18 15.49 2.57
CA ALA A 364 7.34 14.78 2.05
C ALA A 364 7.16 14.36 0.58
N ASN A 365 5.98 13.88 0.19
CA ASN A 365 5.69 13.55 -1.21
C ASN A 365 5.73 14.79 -2.13
N LEU A 366 5.38 15.98 -1.62
CA LEU A 366 5.53 17.25 -2.35
C LEU A 366 7.00 17.69 -2.42
N ILE A 367 7.76 17.56 -1.34
CA ILE A 367 9.22 17.82 -1.31
C ILE A 367 9.92 16.95 -2.34
N PHE A 368 9.44 15.73 -2.58
CA PHE A 368 10.01 14.84 -3.59
C PHE A 368 9.88 15.37 -5.03
N LEU A 369 9.03 16.36 -5.31
CA LEU A 369 8.95 17.00 -6.64
C LEU A 369 10.07 18.04 -6.87
N THR A 370 10.75 18.46 -5.80
CA THR A 370 11.79 19.49 -5.85
C THR A 370 13.07 19.00 -6.52
N SER A 371 13.80 19.95 -7.12
CA SER A 371 15.09 19.69 -7.76
C SER A 371 16.16 19.24 -6.76
N ILE A 372 16.11 19.81 -5.56
CA ILE A 372 17.06 19.54 -4.47
C ILE A 372 16.95 18.08 -4.05
N TRP A 373 15.73 17.61 -3.79
CA TRP A 373 15.48 16.21 -3.47
C TRP A 373 15.94 15.27 -4.59
N PHE A 374 15.67 15.62 -5.85
CA PHE A 374 16.08 14.78 -6.97
C PHE A 374 17.60 14.59 -7.03
N ARG A 375 18.37 15.68 -6.87
CA ARG A 375 19.84 15.61 -6.81
C ARG A 375 20.32 14.77 -5.63
N PHE A 376 19.70 14.97 -4.45
CA PHE A 376 19.99 14.19 -3.25
C PHE A 376 19.74 12.69 -3.46
N ARG A 377 18.62 12.31 -4.12
CA ARG A 377 18.34 10.92 -4.49
C ARG A 377 19.42 10.32 -5.40
N VAL A 378 19.83 11.06 -6.43
CA VAL A 378 20.87 10.57 -7.37
C VAL A 378 22.20 10.40 -6.63
N TRP A 379 22.52 11.29 -5.70
CA TRP A 379 23.67 11.15 -4.82
C TRP A 379 23.58 9.91 -3.93
N ILE A 380 22.43 9.64 -3.28
CA ILE A 380 22.24 8.40 -2.49
C ILE A 380 22.48 7.16 -3.35
N LYS A 381 21.93 7.11 -4.56
CA LYS A 381 22.15 5.99 -5.48
C LYS A 381 23.62 5.82 -5.85
N ALA A 382 24.33 6.93 -6.07
CA ALA A 382 25.76 6.91 -6.35
C ALA A 382 26.55 6.37 -5.16
N VAL A 383 26.22 6.79 -3.93
CA VAL A 383 26.84 6.29 -2.69
C VAL A 383 26.52 4.82 -2.47
N GLN A 384 25.27 4.38 -2.67
CA GLN A 384 24.90 2.97 -2.58
C GLN A 384 25.66 2.11 -3.59
N CYS A 385 25.76 2.58 -4.83
CA CYS A 385 26.57 1.93 -5.86
C CYS A 385 28.04 1.85 -5.43
N PHE A 386 28.59 2.93 -4.87
CA PHE A 386 29.96 2.97 -4.37
C PHE A 386 30.17 2.00 -3.21
N ILE A 387 29.29 1.95 -2.21
CA ILE A 387 29.37 1.03 -1.08
C ILE A 387 29.29 -0.42 -1.57
N VAL A 388 28.34 -0.73 -2.45
CA VAL A 388 28.19 -2.08 -3.02
C VAL A 388 29.41 -2.44 -3.84
N ILE A 389 29.95 -1.52 -4.65
CA ILE A 389 31.19 -1.73 -5.39
C ILE A 389 32.34 -1.96 -4.41
N VAL A 390 32.55 -1.13 -3.39
CA VAL A 390 33.63 -1.33 -2.42
C VAL A 390 33.47 -2.69 -1.71
N PHE A 391 32.27 -3.05 -1.28
CA PHE A 391 32.00 -4.29 -0.58
C PHE A 391 32.15 -5.52 -1.49
N ILE A 392 31.68 -5.45 -2.74
CA ILE A 392 31.79 -6.54 -3.73
C ILE A 392 33.20 -6.60 -4.32
N PHE A 393 33.88 -5.47 -4.55
CA PHE A 393 35.25 -5.40 -5.08
C PHE A 393 36.29 -5.88 -4.06
N ILE A 394 35.97 -5.82 -2.76
CA ILE A 394 36.71 -6.53 -1.71
C ILE A 394 36.52 -8.06 -1.81
N ILE A 395 35.41 -8.54 -2.39
CA ILE A 395 35.04 -9.97 -2.40
C ILE A 395 35.28 -10.64 -3.77
N VAL A 396 35.14 -9.94 -4.89
CA VAL A 396 35.18 -10.50 -6.26
C VAL A 396 35.87 -9.50 -7.19
N LEU A 397 37.13 -9.79 -7.53
CA LEU A 397 37.87 -9.11 -8.58
C LEU A 397 37.20 -9.33 -9.96
N GLN A 398 37.27 -8.28 -10.77
CA GLN A 398 36.94 -8.16 -12.20
C GLN A 398 35.50 -7.83 -12.61
N GLY A 399 35.39 -6.75 -13.40
CA GLY A 399 34.47 -6.70 -14.54
C GLY A 399 33.40 -5.62 -14.52
N LYS A 400 33.77 -4.43 -15.01
CA LYS A 400 32.89 -3.30 -15.41
C LYS A 400 32.26 -2.48 -14.27
N CYS A 401 33.00 -1.46 -13.84
CA CYS A 401 32.42 -0.28 -13.20
C CYS A 401 31.34 0.34 -14.11
N ARG A 402 30.07 0.12 -13.78
CA ARG A 402 28.96 0.86 -14.39
C ARG A 402 29.20 2.34 -14.11
N ARG A 403 29.24 3.16 -15.17
CA ARG A 403 29.40 4.62 -15.11
C ARG A 403 28.48 5.20 -14.03
N MET A 404 28.99 6.16 -13.27
CA MET A 404 28.20 6.82 -12.24
C MET A 404 26.88 7.33 -12.82
N PRO A 405 25.75 7.11 -12.11
CA PRO A 405 24.44 7.55 -12.56
C PRO A 405 24.43 9.08 -12.71
N LYS A 406 24.44 9.59 -13.95
CA LYS A 406 24.23 11.02 -14.22
C LYS A 406 22.73 11.34 -14.22
N PRO A 407 22.31 12.50 -13.69
CA PRO A 407 20.94 12.96 -13.82
C PRO A 407 20.64 13.27 -15.28
N ASP A 408 19.54 12.74 -15.78
CA ASP A 408 18.95 13.06 -17.08
C ASP A 408 17.79 14.04 -16.85
N PHE A 409 17.85 15.16 -17.55
CA PHE A 409 16.88 16.24 -17.45
C PHE A 409 15.91 16.26 -18.63
N GLU A 410 16.19 15.51 -19.69
CA GLU A 410 15.37 15.44 -20.89
C GLU A 410 14.30 14.36 -20.75
N ASP A 411 13.10 14.63 -21.28
CA ASP A 411 11.99 13.68 -21.25
C ASP A 411 12.02 12.81 -22.51
N THR A 412 13.01 11.93 -22.59
CA THR A 412 13.20 11.04 -23.74
C THR A 412 12.23 9.86 -23.77
N ASN A 413 11.57 9.55 -22.64
CA ASN A 413 10.63 8.43 -22.53
C ASN A 413 9.38 8.80 -21.69
N PRO A 414 8.21 9.04 -22.32
CA PRO A 414 6.97 9.36 -21.58
C PRO A 414 6.50 8.21 -20.68
N ASN A 415 6.83 6.96 -21.03
CA ASN A 415 6.48 5.74 -20.29
C ASN A 415 7.46 5.41 -19.15
N GLU A 416 8.45 6.28 -18.89
CA GLU A 416 9.38 6.11 -17.78
C GLU A 416 8.65 6.03 -16.43
N ARG A 417 8.90 4.94 -15.71
CA ARG A 417 8.32 4.62 -14.39
C ARG A 417 9.01 5.36 -13.24
N GLY A 418 10.01 6.20 -13.54
CA GLY A 418 10.77 6.99 -12.59
C GLY A 418 11.86 6.20 -11.86
N HIS A 419 12.21 5.00 -12.34
CA HIS A 419 13.28 4.19 -11.74
C HIS A 419 14.64 4.72 -12.15
N SER A 420 14.75 5.22 -13.37
CA SER A 420 15.96 5.83 -13.89
C SER A 420 16.31 7.14 -13.19
N ASN A 421 17.35 7.79 -13.70
CA ASN A 421 17.74 9.13 -13.29
C ASN A 421 17.13 10.19 -14.23
N ASN A 422 16.05 9.86 -14.94
CA ASN A 422 15.22 10.82 -15.66
C ASN A 422 14.34 11.58 -14.65
N ARG A 423 14.54 12.90 -14.61
CA ARG A 423 13.82 13.80 -13.70
C ARG A 423 12.34 13.98 -14.06
N PRO A 424 11.94 14.26 -15.33
CA PRO A 424 10.54 14.25 -15.75
C PRO A 424 9.75 13.01 -15.32
N GLY A 425 10.23 11.80 -15.65
CA GLY A 425 9.56 10.55 -15.29
C GLY A 425 9.44 10.35 -13.77
N TYR A 426 10.50 10.70 -13.04
CA TYR A 426 10.48 10.68 -11.58
C TYR A 426 9.39 11.62 -10.99
N ARG A 427 9.28 12.85 -11.51
CA ARG A 427 8.28 13.82 -11.06
C ARG A 427 6.86 13.38 -11.36
N ARG A 428 6.59 12.84 -12.55
CA ARG A 428 5.28 12.27 -12.91
C ARG A 428 4.85 11.21 -11.89
N ARG A 429 5.75 10.28 -11.56
CA ARG A 429 5.46 9.25 -10.55
C ARG A 429 5.17 9.85 -9.17
N GLN A 430 6.02 10.76 -8.67
CA GLN A 430 5.80 11.32 -7.33
C GLN A 430 4.47 12.07 -7.22
N ALA A 431 4.08 12.80 -8.27
CA ALA A 431 2.79 13.48 -8.32
C ALA A 431 1.61 12.48 -8.29
N ARG A 432 1.71 11.37 -9.04
CA ARG A 432 0.71 10.29 -8.98
C ARG A 432 0.63 9.67 -7.58
N PHE A 433 1.76 9.35 -6.96
CA PHE A 433 1.80 8.80 -5.61
C PHE A 433 1.26 9.75 -4.54
N TYR A 434 1.50 11.05 -4.69
CA TYR A 434 0.91 12.06 -3.84
C TYR A 434 -0.62 12.00 -3.90
N PHE A 435 -1.21 12.02 -5.11
CA PHE A 435 -2.66 11.93 -5.24
C PHE A 435 -3.22 10.59 -4.77
N TRP A 436 -2.56 9.47 -5.07
CA TRP A 436 -3.00 8.16 -4.57
C TRP A 436 -3.00 8.09 -3.04
N ARG A 437 -2.01 8.71 -2.38
CA ARG A 437 -1.97 8.81 -0.92
C ARG A 437 -3.12 9.66 -0.37
N ILE A 438 -3.41 10.82 -0.97
CA ILE A 438 -4.56 11.65 -0.57
C ILE A 438 -5.88 10.91 -0.78
N THR A 439 -6.08 10.33 -1.96
CA THR A 439 -7.29 9.55 -2.27
C THR A 439 -7.45 8.38 -1.30
N SER A 440 -6.37 7.66 -1.01
CA SER A 440 -6.34 6.55 -0.06
C SER A 440 -6.88 6.94 1.32
N LYS A 441 -6.37 8.04 1.88
CA LYS A 441 -6.83 8.58 3.17
C LYS A 441 -8.29 9.00 3.14
N LEU A 442 -8.73 9.71 2.10
CA LEU A 442 -10.13 10.14 1.97
C LEU A 442 -11.08 8.94 1.91
N VAL A 443 -10.71 7.90 1.16
CA VAL A 443 -11.46 6.65 1.07
C VAL A 443 -11.52 5.96 2.44
N ALA A 444 -10.38 5.86 3.13
CA ALA A 444 -10.33 5.22 4.45
C ALA A 444 -11.15 5.97 5.51
N ILE A 445 -11.12 7.31 5.51
CA ILE A 445 -11.93 8.12 6.42
C ILE A 445 -13.43 8.00 6.08
N ALA A 446 -13.79 8.01 4.79
CA ALA A 446 -15.17 7.78 4.36
C ALA A 446 -15.67 6.39 4.76
N PHE A 447 -14.82 5.37 4.61
CA PHE A 447 -15.07 4.02 5.09
C PHE A 447 -15.29 3.99 6.60
N TYR A 448 -14.41 4.64 7.38
CA TYR A 448 -14.55 4.75 8.83
C TYR A 448 -15.89 5.37 9.23
N PHE A 449 -16.28 6.51 8.65
CA PHE A 449 -17.58 7.13 8.96
C PHE A 449 -18.75 6.20 8.66
N THR A 450 -18.66 5.45 7.57
CA THR A 450 -19.74 4.57 7.12
C THR A 450 -19.86 3.36 8.04
N VAL A 451 -18.75 2.67 8.29
CA VAL A 451 -18.71 1.44 9.10
C VAL A 451 -18.94 1.75 10.58
N SER A 452 -18.26 2.74 11.16
CA SER A 452 -18.38 3.05 12.59
C SER A 452 -19.79 3.50 12.99
N LEU A 453 -20.48 4.25 12.11
CA LEU A 453 -21.86 4.68 12.33
C LEU A 453 -22.81 3.49 12.34
N VAL A 454 -22.69 2.58 11.36
CA VAL A 454 -23.53 1.37 11.30
C VAL A 454 -23.25 0.46 12.49
N LEU A 455 -21.98 0.23 12.83
CA LEU A 455 -21.62 -0.61 13.98
C LEU A 455 -22.04 -0.01 15.34
N ARG A 456 -22.14 1.32 15.45
CA ARG A 456 -22.57 1.96 16.70
C ARG A 456 -24.09 2.00 16.88
N TYR A 457 -24.82 2.38 15.83
CA TYR A 457 -26.25 2.68 15.95
C TYR A 457 -27.17 1.59 15.43
N TYR A 458 -26.66 0.63 14.65
CA TYR A 458 -27.48 -0.44 14.11
C TYR A 458 -27.41 -1.69 15.00
N ASP A 459 -28.57 -2.10 15.50
CA ASP A 459 -28.69 -3.06 16.61
C ASP A 459 -28.27 -4.50 16.26
N THR A 460 -28.15 -4.84 14.99
CA THR A 460 -27.93 -6.24 14.57
C THR A 460 -26.60 -6.82 15.04
N ASN A 461 -25.54 -6.01 15.09
CA ASN A 461 -24.21 -6.46 15.48
C ASN A 461 -23.51 -5.50 16.45
N ASN A 462 -24.18 -4.44 16.92
CA ASN A 462 -23.58 -3.43 17.81
C ASN A 462 -22.91 -4.07 19.03
N GLN A 463 -23.54 -5.08 19.61
CA GLN A 463 -23.14 -5.77 20.81
C GLN A 463 -21.74 -6.41 20.71
N TYR A 464 -21.26 -6.69 19.50
CA TYR A 464 -19.96 -7.33 19.31
C TYR A 464 -18.80 -6.34 19.23
N PHE A 465 -19.06 -5.07 18.88
CA PHE A 465 -17.99 -4.11 18.61
C PHE A 465 -17.87 -3.05 19.71
N ASN A 466 -16.64 -2.64 20.02
CA ASN A 466 -16.36 -1.56 20.99
C ASN A 466 -16.96 -0.18 20.61
N PHE A 467 -17.58 -0.05 19.44
CA PHE A 467 -18.30 1.14 19.02
C PHE A 467 -19.66 1.29 19.72
N SER A 468 -20.22 0.21 20.29
CA SER A 468 -21.53 0.21 20.94
C SER A 468 -21.55 0.92 22.28
N ASN A 469 -22.73 1.42 22.66
CA ASN A 469 -22.99 1.94 24.00
C ASN A 469 -23.11 0.82 25.05
N ASP A 470 -23.40 -0.41 24.61
CA ASP A 470 -23.59 -1.60 25.46
C ASP A 470 -23.07 -2.85 24.73
N PRO A 471 -21.75 -3.07 24.66
CA PRO A 471 -21.21 -4.27 24.04
C PRO A 471 -21.47 -5.48 24.93
N TYR A 472 -21.90 -6.59 24.31
CA TYR A 472 -22.03 -7.89 24.94
C TYR A 472 -20.66 -8.31 25.50
N THR A 473 -20.58 -8.38 26.82
CA THR A 473 -19.41 -8.82 27.57
C THR A 473 -19.27 -10.35 27.57
N ILE A 474 -19.36 -11.00 26.39
CA ILE A 474 -19.10 -12.47 26.29
C ILE A 474 -17.64 -12.80 26.67
N ILE A 475 -16.73 -11.83 26.69
CA ILE A 475 -15.32 -12.06 27.04
C ILE A 475 -14.91 -11.15 28.19
N THR A 476 -15.50 -11.36 29.36
CA THR A 476 -14.72 -11.18 30.58
C THR A 476 -13.52 -12.09 30.46
N SER A 477 -12.32 -11.52 30.24
CA SER A 477 -11.11 -12.31 30.46
C SER A 477 -11.20 -12.91 31.87
N SER A 478 -10.62 -14.09 32.08
CA SER A 478 -10.47 -14.67 33.41
C SER A 478 -9.82 -13.71 34.44
N GLU A 479 -9.23 -12.60 33.99
CA GLU A 479 -8.68 -11.50 34.80
C GLU A 479 -9.67 -10.35 35.13
N GLY A 480 -10.92 -10.40 34.68
CA GLY A 480 -11.91 -9.34 34.95
C GLY A 480 -11.63 -8.00 34.25
N LYS A 481 -10.74 -7.96 33.24
CA LYS A 481 -10.51 -6.76 32.45
C LYS A 481 -11.65 -6.60 31.45
N HIS A 482 -12.52 -5.63 31.70
CA HIS A 482 -13.52 -5.22 30.73
C HIS A 482 -12.85 -4.76 29.43
N PRO A 483 -13.30 -5.20 28.24
CA PRO A 483 -12.84 -4.62 26.98
C PRO A 483 -13.08 -3.11 27.02
N ASN A 484 -12.15 -2.33 26.47
CA ASN A 484 -12.27 -0.87 26.40
C ASN A 484 -13.46 -0.49 25.51
N VAL A 485 -14.63 -0.35 26.13
CA VAL A 485 -15.84 0.17 25.49
C VAL A 485 -15.65 1.65 25.24
N LEU A 486 -15.90 2.12 24.01
CA LEU A 486 -15.84 3.55 23.76
C LEU A 486 -17.03 4.26 24.39
N SER A 487 -16.72 5.12 25.36
CA SER A 487 -17.69 6.08 25.88
C SER A 487 -18.27 6.93 24.74
N GLY A 488 -19.47 7.49 24.96
CA GLY A 488 -20.07 8.47 24.06
C GLY A 488 -19.12 9.61 23.68
N SER A 489 -18.37 10.11 24.66
CA SER A 489 -17.36 11.15 24.48
C SER A 489 -16.17 10.69 23.63
N ASP A 490 -15.63 9.50 23.87
CA ASP A 490 -14.46 9.02 23.13
C ASP A 490 -14.80 8.76 21.66
N TYR A 491 -15.99 8.23 21.41
CA TYR A 491 -16.48 8.08 20.04
C TYR A 491 -16.71 9.43 19.37
N ALA A 492 -17.35 10.38 20.05
CA ALA A 492 -17.52 11.74 19.52
C ALA A 492 -16.17 12.39 19.17
N ASN A 493 -15.17 12.25 20.05
CA ASN A 493 -13.81 12.72 19.81
C ASN A 493 -13.18 12.06 18.57
N SER A 494 -13.36 10.74 18.41
CA SER A 494 -12.86 10.01 17.24
C SER A 494 -13.51 10.50 15.93
N ILE A 495 -14.81 10.82 15.96
CA ILE A 495 -15.56 11.32 14.79
C ILE A 495 -15.15 12.76 14.47
N ILE A 496 -14.99 13.62 15.49
CA ILE A 496 -14.48 14.99 15.32
C ILE A 496 -13.08 14.94 14.72
N TYR A 497 -12.20 14.08 15.25
CA TYR A 497 -10.86 13.90 14.69
C TYR A 497 -10.89 13.45 13.24
N ALA A 498 -11.66 12.40 12.92
CA ALA A 498 -11.81 11.91 11.55
C ALA A 498 -12.35 13.01 10.61
N SER A 499 -13.27 13.85 11.09
CA SER A 499 -13.84 14.98 10.32
C SER A 499 -12.82 16.07 10.05
N CYS A 500 -12.08 16.50 11.07
CA CYS A 500 -10.98 17.45 10.92
C CYS A 500 -9.91 16.90 9.97
N ASN A 501 -9.55 15.62 10.12
CA ASN A 501 -8.56 14.97 9.27
C ASN A 501 -9.05 14.86 7.81
N PHE A 502 -10.34 14.61 7.58
CA PHE A 502 -10.95 14.61 6.25
C PHE A 502 -10.79 15.99 5.58
N VAL A 503 -11.17 17.06 6.28
CA VAL A 503 -11.08 18.44 5.76
C VAL A 503 -9.63 18.80 5.46
N VAL A 504 -8.69 18.52 6.38
CA VAL A 504 -7.27 18.82 6.16
C VAL A 504 -6.71 18.01 4.99
N THR A 505 -7.05 16.72 4.88
CA THR A 505 -6.61 15.86 3.77
C THR A 505 -7.16 16.37 2.43
N LEU A 506 -8.42 16.81 2.40
CA LEU A 506 -9.05 17.39 1.21
C LEU A 506 -8.35 18.69 0.81
N LEU A 507 -8.12 19.60 1.76
CA LEU A 507 -7.39 20.85 1.53
C LEU A 507 -5.96 20.60 1.08
N ALA A 508 -5.28 19.60 1.65
CA ALA A 508 -3.96 19.18 1.20
C ALA A 508 -4.02 18.74 -0.27
N GLY A 509 -4.98 17.87 -0.64
CA GLY A 509 -5.20 17.45 -2.03
C GLY A 509 -5.43 18.63 -2.99
N LEU A 510 -6.27 19.59 -2.61
CA LEU A 510 -6.54 20.80 -3.40
C LEU A 510 -5.29 21.69 -3.53
N MET A 511 -4.53 21.86 -2.45
CA MET A 511 -3.28 22.60 -2.43
C MET A 511 -2.23 21.93 -3.33
N GLY A 512 -2.06 20.61 -3.22
CA GLY A 512 -1.16 19.84 -4.08
C GLY A 512 -1.55 19.91 -5.56
N TYR A 513 -2.85 19.89 -5.86
CA TYR A 513 -3.36 20.14 -7.21
C TYR A 513 -3.04 21.56 -7.70
N ALA A 514 -3.26 22.59 -6.87
CA ALA A 514 -2.92 23.97 -7.18
C ALA A 514 -1.41 24.17 -7.43
N LEU A 515 -0.56 23.57 -6.58
CA LEU A 515 0.89 23.58 -6.74
C LEU A 515 1.33 22.90 -8.05
N LEU A 516 0.76 21.75 -8.39
CA LEU A 516 1.04 21.10 -9.68
C LEU A 516 0.59 21.96 -10.84
N ARG A 517 -0.62 22.52 -10.78
CA ARG A 517 -1.18 23.35 -11.85
C ARG A 517 -0.41 24.65 -12.08
N TRP A 518 0.08 25.30 -11.02
CA TRP A 518 0.67 26.64 -11.11
C TRP A 518 2.19 26.66 -11.02
N HIS A 519 2.79 25.84 -10.16
CA HIS A 519 4.24 25.81 -9.93
C HIS A 519 4.93 24.73 -10.79
N TRP A 520 4.41 23.50 -10.81
CA TRP A 520 4.97 22.40 -11.62
C TRP A 520 4.18 22.17 -12.93
N ARG A 521 4.00 23.26 -13.70
CA ARG A 521 3.14 23.30 -14.90
C ARG A 521 3.45 22.21 -15.93
N GLU A 522 4.73 21.88 -16.12
CA GLU A 522 5.19 20.83 -17.04
C GLU A 522 4.64 19.45 -16.65
N VAL A 523 4.77 19.09 -15.38
CA VAL A 523 4.26 17.82 -14.83
C VAL A 523 2.75 17.77 -14.95
N PHE A 524 2.07 18.89 -14.66
CA PHE A 524 0.61 18.98 -14.80
C PHE A 524 0.14 18.82 -16.25
N ARG A 525 0.80 19.47 -17.22
CA ARG A 525 0.47 19.32 -18.65
C ARG A 525 0.56 17.87 -19.13
N GLN A 526 1.51 17.11 -18.60
CA GLN A 526 1.67 15.70 -18.93
C GLN A 526 0.66 14.80 -18.22
N LEU A 527 0.37 15.06 -16.94
CA LEU A 527 -0.53 14.21 -16.15
C LEU A 527 -2.01 14.51 -16.35
N ALA A 528 -2.40 15.76 -16.62
CA ALA A 528 -3.81 16.14 -16.71
C ALA A 528 -4.57 15.39 -17.82
N PRO A 529 -4.03 15.18 -19.03
CA PRO A 529 -4.69 14.35 -20.05
C PRO A 529 -4.86 12.91 -19.57
N ILE A 530 -3.81 12.31 -18.99
CA ILE A 530 -3.83 10.93 -18.49
C ILE A 530 -4.89 10.79 -17.39
N ALA A 531 -4.92 11.71 -16.43
CA ALA A 531 -5.90 11.72 -15.35
C ALA A 531 -7.33 11.85 -15.88
N ARG A 532 -7.56 12.69 -16.89
CA ARG A 532 -8.88 12.79 -17.55
C ARG A 532 -9.26 11.48 -18.22
N THR A 533 -8.35 10.86 -18.96
CA THR A 533 -8.60 9.57 -19.61
C THR A 533 -8.92 8.47 -18.59
N LEU A 534 -8.14 8.36 -17.52
CA LEU A 534 -8.34 7.37 -16.48
C LEU A 534 -9.65 7.57 -15.70
N ALA A 535 -10.05 8.83 -15.47
CA ALA A 535 -11.30 9.15 -14.79
C ALA A 535 -12.56 8.75 -15.60
N HIS A 536 -12.42 8.49 -16.90
CA HIS A 536 -13.51 7.99 -17.75
C HIS A 536 -13.36 6.51 -18.11
N ASN A 537 -12.24 5.88 -17.73
CA ASN A 537 -11.98 4.49 -18.07
C ASN A 537 -12.63 3.55 -17.04
N HIS A 538 -13.82 3.04 -17.34
CA HIS A 538 -14.58 2.11 -16.49
C HIS A 538 -13.76 0.93 -15.95
N THR A 539 -12.82 0.42 -16.76
CA THR A 539 -11.93 -0.67 -16.38
C THR A 539 -11.00 -0.26 -15.25
N PHE A 540 -10.35 0.89 -15.40
CA PHE A 540 -9.47 1.43 -14.37
C PHE A 540 -10.24 1.76 -13.09
N ILE A 541 -11.43 2.35 -13.23
CA ILE A 541 -12.35 2.66 -12.13
C ILE A 541 -12.69 1.40 -11.34
N GLY A 542 -13.04 0.32 -12.03
CA GLY A 542 -13.39 -0.91 -11.33
C GLY A 542 -12.21 -1.61 -10.68
N PHE A 543 -10.97 -1.44 -11.17
CA PHE A 543 -9.78 -1.89 -10.43
C PHE A 543 -9.59 -1.12 -9.11
N ILE A 544 -9.81 0.20 -9.11
CA ILE A 544 -9.79 1.00 -7.87
C ILE A 544 -10.86 0.50 -6.90
N ALA A 545 -12.10 0.36 -7.38
CA ALA A 545 -13.21 -0.12 -6.56
C ALA A 545 -12.96 -1.52 -6.00
N ALA A 546 -12.36 -2.43 -6.79
CA ALA A 546 -12.01 -3.77 -6.34
C ALA A 546 -10.97 -3.75 -5.22
N ILE A 547 -9.94 -2.90 -5.32
CA ILE A 547 -8.93 -2.72 -4.27
C ILE A 547 -9.55 -2.15 -2.99
N ILE A 548 -10.44 -1.15 -3.11
CA ILE A 548 -11.12 -0.57 -1.95
C ILE A 548 -12.01 -1.61 -1.27
N ALA A 549 -12.82 -2.34 -2.04
CA ALA A 549 -13.68 -3.40 -1.52
C ALA A 549 -12.84 -4.49 -0.83
N HIS A 550 -11.76 -4.93 -1.48
CA HIS A 550 -10.84 -5.92 -0.92
C HIS A 550 -10.26 -5.45 0.41
N ASN A 551 -9.68 -4.25 0.45
CA ASN A 551 -9.04 -3.72 1.66
C ASN A 551 -10.06 -3.47 2.77
N GLY A 552 -11.26 -2.99 2.44
CA GLY A 552 -12.34 -2.80 3.41
C GLY A 552 -12.85 -4.12 4.00
N LEU A 553 -12.99 -5.16 3.19
CA LEU A 553 -13.32 -6.51 3.67
C LEU A 553 -12.24 -7.06 4.59
N LEU A 554 -10.97 -6.96 4.19
CA LEU A 554 -9.84 -7.35 5.04
C LEU A 554 -9.83 -6.58 6.36
N ALA A 555 -10.08 -5.27 6.32
CA ALA A 555 -10.11 -4.43 7.51
C ALA A 555 -11.26 -4.83 8.47
N ILE A 556 -12.41 -5.25 7.96
CA ILE A 556 -13.52 -5.76 8.78
C ILE A 556 -13.25 -7.14 9.36
N VAL A 557 -12.76 -8.08 8.53
CA VAL A 557 -12.33 -9.40 9.01
C VAL A 557 -11.33 -9.24 10.14
N PHE A 558 -10.43 -8.26 9.99
CA PHE A 558 -9.44 -7.95 10.98
C PHE A 558 -9.99 -7.25 12.23
N LEU A 559 -10.95 -6.35 12.07
CA LEU A 559 -11.68 -5.75 13.18
C LEU A 559 -12.42 -6.82 13.99
N GLN A 560 -13.09 -7.77 13.32
CA GLN A 560 -13.74 -8.91 13.96
C GLN A 560 -12.73 -9.75 14.75
N TYR A 561 -11.57 -10.06 14.15
CA TYR A 561 -10.45 -10.73 14.82
C TYR A 561 -10.03 -10.01 16.11
N HIS A 562 -9.82 -8.70 16.02
CA HIS A 562 -9.34 -7.89 17.12
C HIS A 562 -10.31 -7.73 18.28
N GLN A 563 -11.57 -7.57 17.93
CA GLN A 563 -12.67 -7.43 18.88
C GLN A 563 -13.09 -8.78 19.46
N ARG A 564 -12.34 -9.84 19.14
CA ARG A 564 -12.59 -11.20 19.59
C ARG A 564 -13.97 -11.73 19.21
N ILE A 565 -14.60 -11.07 18.25
CA ILE A 565 -15.92 -11.41 17.72
C ILE A 565 -15.68 -12.61 16.83
N TRP A 566 -15.88 -13.81 17.36
CA TRP A 566 -15.50 -15.10 16.74
C TRP A 566 -14.03 -15.49 16.92
N TRP A 567 -13.29 -14.87 17.85
CA TRP A 567 -11.83 -15.06 17.95
C TRP A 567 -11.26 -14.88 19.36
N TYR A 568 -10.40 -15.79 19.79
CA TYR A 568 -9.46 -15.65 20.90
C TYR A 568 -10.03 -15.38 22.30
N ASP A 569 -10.09 -16.43 23.12
CA ASP A 569 -9.87 -16.32 24.57
C ASP A 569 -8.43 -16.74 24.92
N LEU A 570 -7.75 -15.93 25.72
CA LEU A 570 -6.32 -16.05 26.04
C LEU A 570 -6.07 -16.98 27.24
N SER A 571 -7.12 -17.62 27.74
CA SER A 571 -7.11 -18.43 28.96
C SER A 571 -6.42 -19.80 28.80
N PHE A 572 -5.87 -20.11 27.63
CA PHE A 572 -5.28 -21.43 27.30
C PHE A 572 -3.76 -21.47 27.09
N ILE A 573 -3.03 -20.38 27.39
CA ILE A 573 -1.55 -20.34 27.53
C ILE A 573 -1.24 -19.86 28.93
#